data_AF-N9KHS7-F1
#
_entry.id   AF-N9KHS7-F1
#
_cell.length_a   1.000
_cell.length_b   1.000
_cell.length_c   1.000
_cell.angle_alpha   90.00
_cell.angle_beta   90.00
_cell.angle_gamma   90.00
#
_symmetry.space_group_name_H-M   'P 1'
#
loop_
_entity.id
_entity.type
_entity.pdbx_description
1 polymer ?
#
loop_
_entity_poly.entity_id
_entity_poly.type
_entity_poly.pdbx_seq_one_letter_code
_entity_poly.pdbx_strand_id
1 'polypeptide(L)'
;MKNKLKKFLIPILFFALWLIGSLNIVLSGNRIDDYLIRHDPEYIFKYPFEGVIFSWLIFSVYFITQALSFLLSFNRKHPTLYFIVCSVIVTGQFFIAYLTSMHAPPYWGAYLINTIFLFLFQLFVLPALLHKKKSS
;
A
#
# COMPACT_ATOMS: atom_id res chain seq x y z
N MET A 1 -13.32 24.94 -15.96
CA MET A 1 -13.47 24.10 -14.75
C MET A 1 -13.02 22.64 -14.91
N LYS A 2 -13.31 21.94 -16.02
CA LYS A 2 -12.95 20.51 -16.23
C LYS A 2 -11.46 20.16 -16.02
N ASN A 3 -10.51 21.05 -16.36
CA ASN A 3 -9.07 20.78 -16.19
C ASN A 3 -8.55 20.91 -14.75
N LYS A 4 -9.20 21.69 -13.88
CA LYS A 4 -8.80 21.78 -12.45
C LYS A 4 -9.19 20.49 -11.70
N LEU A 5 -10.35 19.91 -12.00
CA LEU A 5 -10.83 18.68 -11.35
C LEU A 5 -9.93 17.47 -11.61
N LYS A 6 -9.46 17.29 -12.85
CA LYS A 6 -8.52 16.21 -13.21
C LYS A 6 -7.17 16.31 -12.47
N LYS A 7 -6.73 17.52 -12.11
CA LYS A 7 -5.45 17.75 -11.42
C LYS A 7 -5.47 17.21 -9.98
N PHE A 8 -6.63 17.21 -9.32
CA PHE A 8 -6.80 16.71 -7.95
C PHE A 8 -7.21 15.24 -7.88
N LEU A 9 -7.74 14.67 -8.97
CA LEU A 9 -8.23 13.29 -9.01
C LEU A 9 -7.14 12.27 -8.66
N ILE A 10 -5.92 12.46 -9.14
CA ILE A 10 -4.81 11.52 -8.93
C ILE A 10 -4.37 11.51 -7.45
N PRO A 11 -4.08 12.65 -6.80
CA PRO A 11 -3.83 12.69 -5.36
C PRO A 11 -4.98 12.10 -4.52
N ILE A 12 -6.23 12.38 -4.88
CA ILE A 12 -7.40 11.84 -4.17
C ILE A 12 -7.45 10.31 -4.28
N LEU A 13 -7.18 9.76 -5.47
CA LEU A 13 -7.13 8.31 -5.69
C LEU A 13 -6.04 7.65 -4.84
N PHE A 14 -4.84 8.23 -4.79
CA PHE A 14 -3.76 7.73 -3.94
C PHE A 14 -4.12 7.79 -2.46
N PHE A 15 -4.73 8.88 -2.00
CA PHE A 15 -5.18 9.02 -0.63
C PHE A 15 -6.27 7.99 -0.27
N ALA A 16 -7.24 7.78 -1.16
CA ALA A 16 -8.29 6.79 -0.97
C ALA A 16 -7.72 5.36 -0.88
N LEU A 17 -6.80 4.99 -1.77
CA LEU A 17 -6.13 3.68 -1.73
C LEU A 17 -5.33 3.49 -0.45
N TRP A 18 -4.61 4.53 0.00
CA TRP A 18 -3.88 4.50 1.25
C TRP A 18 -4.81 4.31 2.45
N LEU A 19 -5.92 5.06 2.50
CA LEU A 19 -6.87 5.01 3.61
C LEU A 19 -7.55 3.65 3.69
N ILE A 20 -8.04 3.13 2.56
CA ILE A 20 -8.69 1.82 2.48
C ILE A 20 -7.71 0.71 2.89
N GLY A 21 -6.48 0.73 2.35
CA GLY A 21 -5.47 -0.25 2.72
C GLY A 21 -5.09 -0.18 4.20
N SER A 22 -4.95 1.04 4.74
CA SER A 22 -4.66 1.27 6.16
C SER A 22 -5.77 0.71 7.05
N LEU A 23 -7.03 1.01 6.73
CA LEU A 23 -8.18 0.49 7.45
C LEU A 23 -8.23 -1.04 7.39
N ASN A 24 -7.94 -1.64 6.23
CA ASN A 24 -7.92 -3.09 6.09
C ASN A 24 -6.88 -3.75 7.02
N ILE A 25 -5.68 -3.17 7.14
CA ILE A 25 -4.62 -3.68 8.05
C ILE A 25 -5.06 -3.54 9.51
N VAL A 26 -5.53 -2.35 9.91
CA VAL A 26 -5.94 -2.07 11.30
C VAL A 26 -7.12 -2.94 11.72
N LEU A 27 -8.14 -3.06 10.88
CA LEU A 27 -9.31 -3.90 11.17
C LEU A 27 -8.94 -5.38 11.22
N SER A 28 -8.02 -5.84 10.36
CA SER A 28 -7.56 -7.22 10.37
C SER A 28 -6.74 -7.57 11.61
N GLY A 29 -6.15 -6.59 12.29
CA GLY A 29 -5.52 -6.78 13.59
C GLY A 29 -6.49 -7.25 14.69
N ASN A 30 -7.80 -7.01 14.53
CA ASN A 30 -8.83 -7.48 15.47
C ASN A 30 -9.29 -8.91 15.21
N ARG A 31 -8.81 -9.56 14.15
CA ARG A 31 -9.16 -10.95 13.85
C ARG A 31 -8.22 -11.87 14.63
N ILE A 32 -8.81 -12.82 15.33
CA ILE A 32 -8.06 -13.90 15.98
C ILE A 32 -7.50 -14.81 14.90
N ASP A 33 -6.27 -15.28 15.09
CA ASP A 33 -5.65 -16.25 14.20
C ASP A 33 -6.36 -17.60 14.29
N ASP A 34 -6.75 -18.17 13.15
CA ASP A 34 -7.37 -19.50 13.07
C ASP A 34 -6.51 -20.59 13.70
N TYR A 35 -5.18 -20.42 13.69
CA TYR A 35 -4.26 -21.32 14.36
C TYR A 35 -4.47 -21.31 15.88
N LEU A 36 -4.57 -20.11 16.48
CA LEU A 36 -4.81 -19.96 17.92
C LEU A 36 -6.18 -20.49 18.32
N ILE A 37 -7.22 -20.26 17.50
CA ILE A 37 -8.56 -20.81 17.74
C ILE A 37 -8.54 -22.33 17.85
N ARG A 38 -7.70 -23.02 17.05
CA ARG A 38 -7.63 -24.49 17.02
C ARG A 38 -6.69 -25.09 18.05
N HIS A 39 -5.63 -24.37 18.41
CA HIS A 39 -4.53 -24.93 19.20
C HIS A 39 -4.39 -24.33 20.60
N ASP A 40 -5.08 -23.23 20.91
CA ASP A 40 -5.07 -22.58 22.23
C ASP A 40 -6.45 -21.97 22.56
N PRO A 41 -7.44 -22.78 22.99
CA PRO A 41 -8.81 -22.33 23.23
C PRO A 41 -8.94 -21.41 24.46
N GLU A 42 -7.94 -21.36 25.33
CA GLU A 42 -7.89 -20.44 26.48
C GLU A 42 -7.19 -19.11 26.12
N TYR A 43 -6.76 -18.94 24.86
CA TYR A 43 -6.05 -17.76 24.42
C TYR A 43 -6.87 -16.48 24.62
N ILE A 44 -6.36 -15.60 25.49
CA ILE A 44 -6.92 -14.27 25.69
C ILE A 44 -6.42 -13.38 24.57
N PHE A 45 -7.35 -12.99 23.68
CA PHE A 45 -7.02 -12.12 22.58
C PHE A 45 -6.47 -10.77 23.06
N LYS A 46 -5.24 -10.46 22.62
CA LYS A 46 -4.63 -9.15 22.75
C LYS A 46 -4.34 -8.60 21.36
N TYR A 47 -4.78 -7.38 21.12
CA TYR A 47 -4.54 -6.71 19.84
C TYR A 47 -3.01 -6.57 19.59
N PRO A 48 -2.48 -7.07 18.46
CA PRO A 48 -1.05 -7.07 18.16
C PRO A 48 -0.59 -5.69 17.66
N PHE A 49 -0.59 -4.71 18.58
CA PHE A 49 -0.37 -3.30 18.28
C PHE A 49 0.91 -3.02 17.50
N GLU A 50 2.04 -3.59 17.94
CA GLU A 50 3.36 -3.38 17.32
C GLU A 50 3.40 -3.90 15.87
N GLY A 51 2.90 -5.12 15.64
CA GLY A 51 2.87 -5.72 14.30
C GLY A 51 1.93 -5.00 13.34
N VAL A 52 0.77 -4.56 13.85
CA VAL A 52 -0.19 -3.77 13.05
C VAL A 52 0.39 -2.41 12.68
N ILE A 53 1.01 -1.70 13.62
CA ILE A 53 1.66 -0.42 13.32
C ILE A 53 2.82 -0.60 12.34
N PHE A 54 3.64 -1.62 12.54
CA PHE A 54 4.78 -1.87 11.67
C PHE A 54 4.34 -2.14 10.22
N SER A 55 3.39 -3.04 10.01
CA SER A 55 2.84 -3.34 8.68
C SER A 55 2.14 -2.12 8.05
N TRP A 56 1.41 -1.33 8.84
CA TRP A 56 0.81 -0.07 8.41
C TRP A 56 1.84 0.99 7.98
N LEU A 57 2.92 1.15 8.76
CA LEU A 57 4.01 2.07 8.45
C LEU A 57 4.70 1.67 7.16
N ILE A 58 5.05 0.39 7.01
CA ILE A 58 5.67 -0.13 5.79
C ILE A 58 4.75 0.13 4.59
N PHE A 59 3.46 -0.19 4.70
CA PHE A 59 2.48 0.08 3.63
C PHE A 59 2.46 1.56 3.23
N SER A 60 2.52 2.45 4.23
CA SER A 60 2.45 3.90 4.04
C SER A 60 3.66 4.49 3.30
N VAL A 61 4.84 3.84 3.35
CA VAL A 61 6.07 4.32 2.69
C VAL A 61 5.83 4.66 1.22
N TYR A 62 5.14 3.78 0.47
CA TYR A 62 4.85 4.00 -0.94
C TYR A 62 4.07 5.30 -1.18
N PHE A 63 3.06 5.57 -0.37
CA PHE A 63 2.20 6.75 -0.50
C PHE A 63 2.91 8.03 -0.05
N ILE A 64 3.78 7.95 0.94
CA ILE A 64 4.64 9.05 1.36
C ILE A 64 5.61 9.41 0.22
N THR A 65 6.27 8.42 -0.38
CA THR A 65 7.16 8.64 -1.55
C THR A 65 6.38 9.25 -2.72
N GLN A 66 5.14 8.81 -2.95
CA GLN A 66 4.26 9.41 -3.94
C GLN A 66 3.97 10.89 -3.64
N ALA A 67 3.51 11.20 -2.44
CA ALA A 67 3.17 12.55 -2.01
C ALA A 67 4.39 13.50 -2.14
N LEU A 68 5.57 13.06 -1.68
CA LEU A 68 6.83 13.79 -1.84
C LEU A 68 7.18 14.01 -3.32
N SER A 69 7.01 12.98 -4.16
CA SER A 69 7.29 13.08 -5.60
C SER A 69 6.36 14.06 -6.31
N PHE A 70 5.10 14.18 -5.87
CA PHE A 70 4.17 15.20 -6.35
C PHE A 70 4.55 16.61 -5.87
N LEU A 71 4.88 16.75 -4.58
CA LEU A 71 5.23 18.03 -3.97
C LEU A 71 6.49 18.64 -4.59
N LEU A 72 7.52 17.81 -4.82
CA LEU A 72 8.79 18.22 -5.44
C LEU A 72 8.72 18.29 -6.98
N SER A 73 7.57 17.96 -7.58
CA SER A 73 7.41 17.79 -9.03
C SER A 73 8.41 16.78 -9.64
N PHE A 74 8.93 15.86 -8.84
CA PHE A 74 9.90 14.86 -9.26
C PHE A 74 9.31 13.91 -10.32
N ASN A 75 8.04 13.56 -10.16
CA ASN A 75 7.28 12.76 -11.13
C ASN A 75 7.12 13.42 -12.51
N ARG A 76 7.32 14.75 -12.61
CA ARG A 76 7.27 15.50 -13.87
C ARG A 76 8.66 15.64 -14.48
N LYS A 77 9.66 15.95 -13.65
CA LYS A 77 11.04 16.17 -14.10
C LYS A 77 11.72 14.86 -14.51
N HIS A 78 11.48 13.78 -13.77
CA HIS A 78 12.13 12.48 -13.97
C HIS A 78 11.11 11.33 -13.93
N PRO A 79 10.19 11.24 -14.92
CA PRO A 79 9.09 10.27 -14.90
C PRO A 79 9.56 8.80 -14.86
N THR A 80 10.64 8.48 -15.58
CA THR A 80 11.23 7.13 -15.59
C THR A 80 11.85 6.78 -14.24
N LEU A 81 12.62 7.68 -13.65
CA LEU A 81 13.27 7.40 -12.36
C LEU A 81 12.25 7.29 -11.24
N TYR A 82 11.23 8.14 -11.27
CA TYR A 82 10.07 8.03 -10.39
C TYR A 82 9.37 6.68 -10.52
N PHE A 83 9.13 6.19 -11.75
CA PHE A 83 8.55 4.86 -11.97
C PHE A 83 9.43 3.75 -11.38
N ILE A 84 10.75 3.81 -11.58
CA ILE A 84 11.71 2.82 -11.04
C ILE A 84 11.68 2.83 -9.51
N VAL A 85 11.77 4.00 -8.87
CA VAL A 85 11.76 4.13 -7.40
C VAL A 85 10.46 3.55 -6.82
N CYS A 86 9.31 3.91 -7.39
CA CYS A 86 8.02 3.34 -6.98
C CYS A 86 7.99 1.82 -7.16
N SER A 87 8.50 1.30 -8.27
CA SER A 87 8.52 -0.14 -8.54
C SER A 87 9.40 -0.89 -7.54
N VAL A 88 10.57 -0.35 -7.18
CA VAL A 88 11.46 -0.94 -6.17
C VAL A 88 10.78 -0.99 -4.81
N ILE A 89 10.11 0.10 -4.40
CA ILE A 89 9.39 0.15 -3.12
C ILE A 89 8.30 -0.92 -3.07
N VAL A 90 7.41 -0.96 -4.06
CA VAL A 90 6.30 -1.93 -4.08
C VAL A 90 6.82 -3.36 -4.16
N THR A 91 7.89 -3.62 -4.92
CA THR A 91 8.51 -4.95 -4.99
C THR A 91 9.08 -5.36 -3.64
N GLY A 92 9.80 -4.47 -2.95
CA GLY A 92 10.31 -4.73 -1.60
C GLY A 92 9.19 -4.98 -0.58
N GLN A 93 8.13 -4.16 -0.63
CA GLN A 93 6.93 -4.37 0.18
C GLN A 93 6.30 -5.76 -0.10
N PHE A 94 6.21 -6.16 -1.37
CA PHE A 94 5.65 -7.46 -1.75
C PHE A 94 6.48 -8.62 -1.19
N PHE A 95 7.81 -8.55 -1.26
CA PHE A 95 8.69 -9.55 -0.65
C PHE A 95 8.51 -9.63 0.87
N ILE A 96 8.47 -8.49 1.56
CA ILE A 96 8.22 -8.44 3.01
C ILE A 96 6.86 -9.07 3.32
N ALA A 97 5.81 -8.69 2.59
CA ALA A 97 4.47 -9.21 2.80
C ALA A 97 4.39 -10.71 2.54
N TYR A 98 5.04 -11.20 1.49
CA TYR A 98 5.07 -12.62 1.15
C TYR A 98 5.74 -13.44 2.25
N LEU A 99 6.96 -13.05 2.67
CA LEU A 99 7.71 -13.77 3.70
C LEU A 99 6.99 -13.76 5.05
N THR A 100 6.39 -12.64 5.42
CA THR A 100 5.68 -12.53 6.70
C THR A 100 4.34 -13.27 6.67
N SER A 101 3.59 -13.22 5.57
CA SER A 101 2.26 -13.85 5.48
C SER A 101 2.25 -15.38 5.63
N MET A 102 3.39 -16.05 5.42
CA MET A 102 3.48 -17.52 5.47
C MET A 102 3.18 -18.11 6.85
N HIS A 103 3.43 -17.36 7.92
CA HIS A 103 3.31 -17.85 9.30
C HIS A 103 2.72 -16.81 10.27
N ALA A 104 2.11 -15.75 9.75
CA ALA A 104 1.82 -14.58 10.57
C ALA A 104 0.33 -14.22 10.66
N PRO A 105 -0.03 -13.43 11.69
CA PRO A 105 -1.43 -13.15 12.00
C PRO A 105 -2.18 -12.43 10.87
N PRO A 106 -3.53 -12.38 10.94
CA PRO A 106 -4.39 -11.91 9.84
C PRO A 106 -4.05 -10.53 9.24
N TYR A 107 -3.45 -9.62 10.02
CA TYR A 107 -3.04 -8.31 9.53
C TYR A 107 -1.89 -8.36 8.50
N TRP A 108 -1.00 -9.37 8.57
CA TRP A 108 0.01 -9.59 7.53
C TRP A 108 -0.61 -10.13 6.23
N GLY A 109 -1.65 -10.95 6.34
CA GLY A 109 -2.47 -11.35 5.19
C GLY A 109 -3.16 -10.15 4.53
N ALA A 110 -3.73 -9.26 5.33
CA ALA A 110 -4.32 -8.01 4.83
C ALA A 110 -3.27 -7.10 4.16
N TYR A 111 -2.08 -7.00 4.75
CA TYR A 111 -0.95 -6.30 4.16
C TYR A 111 -0.54 -6.90 2.81
N LEU A 112 -0.42 -8.24 2.70
CA LEU A 112 -0.15 -8.92 1.44
C LEU A 112 -1.19 -8.61 0.37
N ILE A 113 -2.48 -8.73 0.69
CA ILE A 113 -3.57 -8.40 -0.24
C ILE A 113 -3.44 -6.96 -0.73
N ASN A 114 -3.27 -6.00 0.18
CA ASN A 114 -3.10 -4.60 -0.16
C ASN A 114 -1.88 -4.38 -1.08
N THR A 115 -0.78 -5.10 -0.82
CA THR A 115 0.46 -4.96 -1.58
C THR A 115 0.33 -5.57 -2.99
N ILE A 116 -0.43 -6.65 -3.16
CA ILE A 116 -0.79 -7.20 -4.47
C ILE A 116 -1.58 -6.16 -5.28
N PHE A 117 -2.59 -5.54 -4.68
CA PHE A 117 -3.34 -4.47 -5.34
C PHE A 117 -2.44 -3.29 -5.70
N LEU A 118 -1.51 -2.92 -4.82
CA LEU A 118 -0.52 -1.88 -5.06
C LEU A 118 0.41 -2.23 -6.23
N PHE A 119 0.82 -3.49 -6.34
CA PHE A 119 1.64 -4.01 -7.42
C PHE A 119 0.93 -3.97 -8.77
N LEU A 120 -0.33 -4.42 -8.82
CA LEU A 120 -1.16 -4.29 -10.01
C LEU A 120 -1.37 -2.82 -10.39
N PHE A 121 -1.62 -1.96 -9.41
CA PHE A 121 -1.74 -0.52 -9.63
C PHE A 121 -0.45 0.07 -10.23
N GLN A 122 0.70 -0.30 -9.68
CA GLN A 122 2.02 0.15 -10.14
C GLN A 122 2.31 -0.32 -11.58
N LEU A 123 1.93 -1.54 -11.95
CA LEU A 123 2.16 -2.09 -13.28
C LEU A 123 1.21 -1.55 -14.35
N PHE A 124 -0.07 -1.40 -14.03
CA PHE A 124 -1.08 -1.08 -15.04
C PHE A 124 -1.52 0.38 -15.03
N VAL A 125 -1.72 0.95 -13.85
CA VAL A 125 -2.32 2.28 -13.71
C VAL A 125 -1.27 3.38 -13.82
N LEU A 126 -0.12 3.22 -13.17
CA LEU A 126 0.93 4.26 -13.18
C LEU A 126 1.49 4.52 -14.59
N PRO A 127 1.82 3.51 -15.42
CA PRO A 127 2.30 3.74 -16.79
C PRO A 127 1.24 4.39 -17.67
N ALA A 128 -0.03 3.99 -17.56
CA ALA A 128 -1.13 4.60 -18.30
C ALA A 128 -1.28 6.10 -17.96
N LEU A 129 -1.13 6.46 -16.68
CA LEU A 129 -1.17 7.86 -16.23
C LEU A 129 0.04 8.66 -16.73
N LEU A 130 1.23 8.06 -16.83
CA LEU A 130 2.43 8.70 -17.38
C LEU A 130 2.34 8.88 -18.90
N HIS A 131 1.83 7.89 -19.63
CA HIS A 131 1.72 7.93 -21.10
C HIS A 131 0.72 9.01 -21.57
N LYS A 132 -0.45 9.10 -20.91
CA LYS A 132 -1.48 10.11 -21.22
C LYS A 132 -1.02 11.56 -21.06
N LYS A 133 0.07 11.77 -20.30
CA LYS A 133 0.65 13.09 -20.04
C LYS A 133 1.70 13.49 -21.08
N LYS A 134 2.25 12.54 -21.85
CA LYS A 134 3.16 12.82 -22.97
C LYS A 134 2.41 13.21 -24.26
N SER A 135 1.13 12.84 -24.39
CA SER A 135 0.33 13.09 -25.60
C SER A 135 -0.55 14.35 -25.54
N SER A 136 -0.33 15.24 -24.55
CA SER A 136 -1.06 16.52 -24.39
C SER A 136 -0.08 17.68 -24.34
#